data_AF-A0A1B2HEM1-F1
#
_entry.id   AF-A0A1B2HEM1-F1
#
_cell.length_a   1.000
_cell.length_b   1.000
_cell.length_c   1.000
_cell.angle_alpha   90.00
_cell.angle_beta   90.00
_cell.angle_gamma   90.00
#
_symmetry.space_group_name_H-M   'P 1'
#
loop_
_entity.id
_entity.type
_entity.pdbx_description
1 polymer ?
#
loop_
_entity_poly.entity_id
_entity_poly.type
_entity_poly.pdbx_seq_one_letter_code
_entity_poly.pdbx_strand_id
1 'polypeptide(L)'
;MRSPRLLESGVAGPLMVLPHGLTPQARHHLRGRTVRCHNDFTPGGIVRANEILKHTGGTAWRMAAADYREAVATLIARGVELPTLNTRPENASWDPDLAGTMATTGLLVTEEHVLPALL
;
A
#
# COMPACT_ATOMS: atom_id res chain seq x y z
N MET A 1 -3.78 -11.44 -11.16
CA MET A 1 -5.11 -11.86 -10.68
C MET A 1 -5.94 -10.60 -10.49
N ARG A 2 -7.13 -10.48 -11.09
CA ARG A 2 -8.06 -9.36 -10.80
C ARG A 2 -8.79 -9.75 -9.51
N SER A 3 -8.73 -8.94 -8.45
CA SER A 3 -9.52 -9.20 -7.24
C SER A 3 -10.93 -8.64 -7.46
N PRO A 4 -11.97 -9.47 -7.67
CA PRO A 4 -13.33 -9.00 -8.01
C PRO A 4 -13.95 -8.10 -6.92
N ARG A 5 -13.55 -8.29 -5.66
CA ARG A 5 -14.06 -7.51 -4.51
C ARG A 5 -13.75 -6.02 -4.57
N LEU A 6 -12.67 -5.65 -5.24
CA LEU A 6 -12.20 -4.26 -5.36
C LEU A 6 -12.90 -3.49 -6.50
N LEU A 7 -13.61 -4.19 -7.40
CA LEU A 7 -14.51 -3.59 -8.39
C LEU A 7 -15.91 -3.35 -7.81
N GLU A 8 -16.31 -4.14 -6.82
CA GLU A 8 -17.63 -4.08 -6.16
C GLU A 8 -17.66 -3.12 -4.96
N SER A 9 -16.52 -2.53 -4.60
CA SER A 9 -16.34 -1.80 -3.35
C SER A 9 -16.89 -0.37 -3.30
N GLY A 10 -17.34 0.18 -4.42
CA GLY A 10 -17.78 1.58 -4.46
C GLY A 10 -16.64 2.61 -4.41
N VAL A 11 -15.38 2.17 -4.53
CA VAL A 11 -14.25 3.07 -4.74
C VAL A 11 -14.46 3.83 -6.05
N ALA A 12 -14.56 5.16 -5.96
CA ALA A 12 -14.83 6.01 -7.12
C ALA A 12 -13.63 6.04 -8.09
N GLY A 13 -13.89 5.70 -9.35
CA GLY A 13 -12.90 5.77 -10.45
C GLY A 13 -12.34 4.40 -10.87
N PRO A 14 -11.52 4.37 -11.93
CA PRO A 14 -10.97 3.11 -12.44
C PRO A 14 -9.85 2.58 -11.53
N LEU A 15 -9.96 1.32 -11.12
CA LEU A 15 -8.89 0.61 -10.43
C LEU A 15 -7.86 0.07 -11.44
N MET A 16 -6.59 0.30 -11.17
CA MET A 16 -5.47 -0.27 -11.94
C MET A 16 -4.56 -1.06 -11.01
N VAL A 17 -4.43 -2.37 -11.26
CA VAL A 17 -3.50 -3.24 -10.53
C VAL A 17 -2.18 -3.28 -11.28
N LEU A 18 -1.07 -3.05 -10.57
CA LEU A 18 0.28 -2.96 -11.14
C LEU A 18 1.17 -4.12 -10.62
N PRO A 19 0.94 -5.37 -11.06
CA PRO A 19 1.66 -6.54 -10.53
C PRO A 19 3.18 -6.44 -10.76
N HIS A 20 3.57 -5.77 -11.85
CA HIS A 20 4.96 -5.56 -12.25
C HIS A 20 5.42 -4.11 -12.06
N GLY A 21 4.76 -3.35 -11.18
CA GLY A 21 5.08 -1.94 -10.92
C GLY A 21 4.82 -1.03 -12.13
N LEU A 22 5.57 0.08 -12.21
CA LEU A 22 5.45 1.08 -13.29
C LEU A 22 6.15 0.66 -14.59
N THR A 23 5.58 -0.33 -15.28
CA THR A 23 5.96 -0.67 -16.66
C THR A 23 5.77 0.52 -17.61
N PRO A 24 6.40 0.55 -18.80
CA PRO A 24 6.18 1.62 -19.78
C PRO A 24 4.70 1.82 -20.14
N GLN A 25 3.95 0.73 -20.26
CA GLN A 25 2.51 0.77 -20.50
C GLN A 25 1.74 1.38 -19.31
N ALA A 26 2.07 0.98 -18.08
CA ALA A 26 1.46 1.57 -16.88
C ALA A 26 1.73 3.08 -16.80
N ARG A 27 2.97 3.51 -17.06
CA ARG A 27 3.34 4.93 -17.10
C ARG A 27 2.55 5.69 -18.15
N HIS A 28 2.40 5.13 -19.35
CA HIS A 28 1.56 5.72 -20.40
C HIS A 28 0.10 5.90 -19.93
N HIS A 29 -0.49 4.88 -19.31
CA HIS A 29 -1.88 4.96 -18.86
C HIS A 29 -2.11 5.91 -17.67
N LEU A 30 -1.13 6.07 -16.78
CA LEU A 30 -1.23 6.93 -15.60
C LEU A 30 -0.91 8.40 -15.89
N ARG A 31 -0.38 8.71 -17.08
CA ARG A 31 -0.02 10.08 -17.46
C ARG A 31 -1.22 11.02 -17.37
N GLY A 32 -1.07 12.08 -16.58
CA GLY A 32 -2.10 13.12 -16.41
C GLY A 32 -3.32 12.70 -15.60
N ARG A 33 -3.29 11.52 -14.95
CA ARG A 33 -4.37 11.08 -14.06
C ARG A 33 -4.08 11.47 -12.61
N THR A 34 -5.13 11.81 -11.87
CA THR A 34 -5.07 11.87 -10.41
C THR A 34 -5.01 10.44 -9.87
N VAL A 35 -3.92 10.09 -9.22
CA VAL A 35 -3.68 8.73 -8.70
C VAL A 35 -3.73 8.73 -7.18
N ARG A 36 -4.48 7.77 -6.65
CA ARG A 36 -4.44 7.35 -5.24
C ARG A 36 -3.80 5.97 -5.21
N CYS A 37 -2.65 5.84 -4.56
CA CYS A 37 -1.85 4.62 -4.57
C CYS A 37 -1.98 3.88 -3.23
N HIS A 38 -2.27 2.59 -3.29
CA HIS A 38 -2.11 1.65 -2.18
C HIS A 38 -1.06 0.59 -2.54
N ASN A 39 -0.41 0.00 -1.54
CA ASN A 39 0.52 -1.12 -1.69
C ASN A 39 0.67 -1.83 -0.33
N ASP A 40 1.37 -2.96 -0.32
CA ASP A 40 1.72 -3.66 0.91
C ASP A 40 2.53 -2.76 1.87
N PHE A 41 2.32 -2.95 3.17
CA PHE A 41 3.27 -2.51 4.21
C PHE A 41 4.43 -3.51 4.30
N THR A 42 5.24 -3.54 3.24
CA THR A 42 6.50 -4.29 3.14
C THR A 42 7.61 -3.37 2.62
N PRO A 43 8.91 -3.69 2.80
CA PRO A 43 9.98 -2.89 2.23
C PRO A 43 9.83 -2.67 0.72
N GLY A 44 9.45 -3.71 -0.03
CA GLY A 44 9.18 -3.62 -1.46
C GLY A 44 7.93 -2.80 -1.81
N GLY A 45 6.88 -2.87 -0.98
CA GLY A 45 5.67 -2.07 -1.16
C GLY A 45 5.91 -0.58 -0.97
N ILE A 46 6.73 -0.20 0.02
CA ILE A 46 7.15 1.20 0.23
C ILE A 46 7.93 1.73 -0.98
N VAL A 47 8.89 0.96 -1.50
CA VAL A 47 9.65 1.31 -2.72
C VAL A 47 8.71 1.57 -3.89
N ARG A 48 7.79 0.64 -4.17
CA ARG A 48 6.86 0.76 -5.30
C ARG A 48 5.92 1.95 -5.14
N ALA A 49 5.39 2.18 -3.94
CA ALA A 49 4.54 3.34 -3.68
C ALA A 49 5.31 4.65 -3.89
N ASN A 50 6.54 4.76 -3.40
CA ASN A 50 7.41 5.90 -3.67
C ASN A 50 7.61 6.14 -5.18
N GLU A 51 7.90 5.10 -5.96
CA GLU A 51 8.04 5.20 -7.42
C GLU A 51 6.76 5.69 -8.10
N ILE A 52 5.59 5.16 -7.71
CA ILE A 52 4.29 5.54 -8.24
C ILE A 52 3.97 6.99 -7.93
N LEU A 53 4.11 7.41 -6.68
CA LEU A 53 3.82 8.77 -6.25
C LEU A 53 4.77 9.77 -6.89
N LYS A 54 6.06 9.46 -6.97
CA LYS A 54 7.05 10.28 -7.69
C LYS A 54 6.72 10.46 -9.16
N HIS A 55 6.24 9.41 -9.84
CA HIS A 55 5.91 9.49 -11.26
C HIS A 55 4.61 10.24 -11.55
N THR A 56 3.62 10.08 -10.68
CA THR A 56 2.25 10.55 -10.92
C THR A 56 1.92 11.87 -10.25
N GLY A 57 2.67 12.26 -9.21
CA GLY A 57 2.30 13.35 -8.31
C GLY A 57 1.05 13.04 -7.47
N GLY A 58 0.67 11.76 -7.39
CA GLY A 58 -0.50 11.29 -6.66
C GLY A 58 -0.34 11.31 -5.14
N THR A 59 -1.31 10.72 -4.44
CA THR A 59 -1.29 10.58 -2.98
C THR A 59 -1.33 9.13 -2.54
N ALA A 60 -0.70 8.84 -1.41
CA ALA A 60 -0.84 7.56 -0.75
C ALA A 60 -2.27 7.41 -0.21
N TRP A 61 -2.84 6.21 -0.33
CA TRP A 61 -4.22 5.92 0.07
C TRP A 61 -4.24 4.86 1.16
N ARG A 62 -4.62 5.25 2.38
CA ARG A 62 -4.63 4.37 3.56
C ARG A 62 -3.28 3.66 3.77
N MET A 63 -2.20 4.42 3.68
CA MET A 63 -0.82 3.95 3.84
C MET A 63 -0.03 4.79 4.86
N ALA A 64 -0.68 5.54 5.75
CA ALA A 64 0.02 6.26 6.81
C ALA A 64 0.48 5.31 7.92
N ALA A 65 1.38 5.79 8.79
CA ALA A 65 1.79 5.09 10.00
C ALA A 65 0.59 4.72 10.89
N ALA A 66 -0.43 5.58 10.94
CA ALA A 66 -1.68 5.31 11.64
C ALA A 66 -2.46 4.14 11.01
N ASP A 67 -2.59 4.10 9.68
CA ASP A 67 -3.26 3.00 8.96
C ASP A 67 -2.54 1.66 9.23
N TYR A 68 -1.21 1.67 9.20
CA TYR A 68 -0.41 0.48 9.50
C TYR A 68 -0.64 -0.03 10.94
N ARG A 69 -0.62 0.85 11.94
CA ARG A 69 -0.86 0.47 13.34
C ARG A 69 -2.26 -0.09 13.53
N GLU A 70 -3.26 0.55 12.95
CA GLU A 70 -4.65 0.10 12.99
C GLU A 70 -4.78 -1.30 12.36
N ALA A 71 -4.16 -1.52 11.21
CA ALA A 71 -4.16 -2.82 10.53
C ALA A 71 -3.53 -3.91 11.42
N VAL A 72 -2.32 -3.67 11.94
CA VAL A 72 -1.64 -4.63 12.83
C VAL A 72 -2.48 -4.93 14.07
N ALA A 73 -2.99 -3.91 14.75
CA ALA A 73 -3.80 -4.09 15.95
C ALA A 73 -5.07 -4.92 15.65
N THR A 74 -5.74 -4.63 14.53
CA THR A 74 -6.94 -5.36 14.10
C THR A 74 -6.64 -6.82 13.78
N LEU A 75 -5.53 -7.09 13.09
CA LEU A 75 -5.13 -8.43 12.66
C LEU A 75 -4.73 -9.29 13.87
N ILE A 76 -3.96 -8.74 14.79
CA ILE A 76 -3.59 -9.40 16.06
C ILE A 76 -4.85 -9.69 16.89
N ALA A 77 -5.77 -8.73 17.03
CA ALA A 77 -7.01 -8.93 17.76
C ALA A 77 -7.90 -10.05 17.17
N ARG A 78 -7.73 -10.34 15.87
CA ARG A 78 -8.41 -11.44 15.17
C ARG A 78 -7.62 -12.76 15.19
N GLY A 79 -6.47 -12.81 15.85
CA GLY A 79 -5.60 -13.98 15.90
C GLY A 79 -4.91 -14.29 14.57
N VAL A 80 -4.76 -13.30 13.68
CA VAL A 80 -4.03 -13.46 12.42
C VAL A 80 -2.53 -13.37 12.70
N GLU A 81 -1.80 -14.43 12.35
CA GLU A 81 -0.33 -14.42 12.38
C GLU A 81 0.23 -13.62 11.21
N LEU A 82 1.07 -12.63 11.51
CA LEU A 82 1.70 -11.78 10.51
C LEU A 82 3.18 -12.14 10.33
N PRO A 83 3.70 -12.14 9.10
CA PRO A 83 5.13 -12.37 8.87
C PRO A 83 6.00 -11.29 9.52
N THR A 84 7.21 -11.67 9.92
CA THR A 84 8.20 -10.72 10.47
C THR A 84 8.80 -9.83 9.38
N LEU A 85 9.01 -8.58 9.73
CA LEU A 85 9.76 -7.62 8.94
C LEU A 85 11.26 -7.92 9.07
N ASN A 86 11.87 -8.46 8.01
CA ASN A 86 13.26 -8.89 8.04
C ASN A 86 14.27 -7.77 7.70
N THR A 87 13.79 -6.67 7.13
CA THR A 87 14.60 -5.52 6.72
C THR A 87 13.85 -4.23 6.99
N ARG A 88 14.54 -3.20 7.48
CA ARG A 88 13.96 -1.87 7.64
C ARG A 88 13.50 -1.31 6.28
N PRO A 89 12.24 -0.86 6.13
CA PRO A 89 11.78 -0.18 4.93
C PRO A 89 12.54 1.12 4.70
N GLU A 90 12.64 1.55 3.45
CA GLU A 90 13.07 2.91 3.14
C GLU A 90 12.07 3.96 3.64
N ASN A 91 12.47 5.23 3.64
CA ASN A 91 11.57 6.30 4.04
C ASN A 91 10.42 6.44 3.04
N ALA A 92 9.19 6.48 3.55
CA ALA A 92 8.02 6.75 2.76
C ALA A 92 7.93 8.26 2.48
N SER A 93 7.89 8.64 1.21
CA SER A 93 7.85 10.06 0.80
C SER A 93 6.59 10.81 1.26
N TRP A 94 5.54 10.08 1.62
CA TRP A 94 4.25 10.63 2.08
C TRP A 94 4.09 10.68 3.60
N ASP A 95 4.90 9.94 4.37
CA ASP A 95 4.82 9.87 5.82
C ASP A 95 6.19 9.51 6.43
N PRO A 96 6.88 10.47 7.06
CA PRO A 96 8.22 10.24 7.61
C PRO A 96 8.23 9.25 8.79
N ASP A 97 7.10 9.05 9.47
CA ASP A 97 7.01 8.20 10.66
C ASP A 97 6.76 6.73 10.32
N LEU A 98 6.32 6.43 9.09
CA LEU A 98 5.90 5.09 8.69
C LEU A 98 7.05 4.07 8.76
N ALA A 99 8.21 4.40 8.20
CA ALA A 99 9.34 3.47 8.17
C ALA A 99 9.84 3.13 9.59
N GLY A 100 9.89 4.13 10.48
CA GLY A 100 10.22 3.92 11.89
C GLY A 100 9.17 3.07 12.60
N THR A 101 7.89 3.38 12.39
CA THR A 101 6.78 2.62 12.97
C THR A 101 6.81 1.16 12.53
N MET A 102 7.00 0.88 11.24
CA MET A 102 7.13 -0.49 10.73
C MET A 102 8.33 -1.22 11.33
N ALA A 103 9.49 -0.56 11.43
CA ALA A 103 10.69 -1.14 12.01
C ALA A 103 10.51 -1.47 13.50
N THR A 104 9.82 -0.62 14.26
CA THR A 104 9.53 -0.86 15.68
C THR A 104 8.50 -1.98 15.87
N THR A 105 7.44 -2.02 15.07
CA THR A 105 6.41 -3.06 15.16
C THR A 105 6.91 -4.42 14.66
N GLY A 106 7.78 -4.43 13.64
CA GLY A 106 8.44 -5.65 13.17
C GLY A 106 7.57 -6.61 12.36
N LEU A 107 6.43 -6.16 11.82
CA LEU A 107 5.46 -7.01 11.11
C LEU A 107 5.15 -6.50 9.70
N LEU A 108 4.95 -7.44 8.77
CA LEU A 108 4.46 -7.19 7.42
C LEU A 108 2.94 -7.21 7.38
N VAL A 109 2.33 -6.34 6.58
CA VAL A 109 0.89 -6.36 6.29
C VAL A 109 0.71 -6.26 4.77
N THR A 110 0.08 -7.26 4.16
CA THR A 110 -0.20 -7.24 2.71
C THR A 110 -1.53 -6.57 2.39
N GLU A 111 -1.74 -6.19 1.13
CA GLU A 111 -2.99 -5.60 0.64
C GLU A 111 -4.21 -6.48 1.00
N GLU A 112 -4.08 -7.81 0.91
CA GLU A 112 -5.17 -8.75 1.23
C GLU A 112 -5.65 -8.63 2.69
N HIS A 113 -4.75 -8.33 3.61
CA HIS A 113 -5.07 -8.18 5.03
C HIS A 113 -5.94 -6.94 5.30
N VAL A 114 -5.78 -5.90 4.48
CA VAL A 114 -6.45 -4.60 4.66
C VAL A 114 -7.56 -4.36 3.65
N LEU A 115 -7.86 -5.34 2.78
CA LEU A 115 -8.94 -5.23 1.80
C LEU A 115 -10.24 -4.68 2.38
N PRO A 116 -10.77 -5.13 3.55
CA PRO A 116 -12.02 -4.60 4.10
C PRO A 116 -11.98 -3.09 4.42
N ALA A 117 -10.79 -2.52 4.58
CA ALA A 117 -10.58 -1.10 4.80
C ALA A 117 -10.39 -0.34 3.46
N LEU A 118 -10.03 -1.03 2.38
CA LEU A 118 -9.90 -0.41 1.06
C LEU A 118 -11.22 -0.36 0.29
N LEU A 119 -12.27 -1.01 0.79
CA LEU A 119 -13.61 -0.99 0.21
C LEU A 119 -14.50 0.00 0.98
#